data_AF-A0A397UU61-F1
#
_entry.id   AF-A0A397UU61-F1
#
_cell.length_a   1.000
_cell.length_b   1.000
_cell.length_c   1.000
_cell.angle_alpha   90.00
_cell.angle_beta   90.00
_cell.angle_gamma   90.00
#
_symmetry.space_group_name_H-M   'P 1'
#
loop_
_entity.id
_entity.type
_entity.pdbx_description
1 polymer ?
#
loop_
_entity_poly.entity_id
_entity_poly.type
_entity_poly.pdbx_seq_one_letter_code
_entity_poly.pdbx_strand_id
1 'polypeptide(L)'
;MKDTYILISVLFFIFTLSNYLTVHCQVEPKETLAKLWNIENDEIPQYLSIEKNLSMADGILKPLLDDDNFGGTYIDAIQNKIFVNTLNFTKAEQIKNLTEIRQYINLLNFTRTSNSTAKLNSRF
;
A
#
# COMPACT_ATOMS: atom_id res chain seq x y z
N MET A 1 -47.59 20.22 32.35
CA MET A 1 -46.15 20.53 32.58
C MET A 1 -45.31 19.29 32.83
N LYS A 2 -45.75 18.33 33.66
CA LYS A 2 -45.02 17.07 33.90
C LYS A 2 -44.91 16.21 32.64
N ASP A 3 -46.00 16.07 31.89
CA ASP A 3 -46.03 15.23 30.67
C ASP A 3 -45.21 15.83 29.53
N THR A 4 -45.22 17.16 29.40
CA THR A 4 -44.34 17.88 28.46
C THR A 4 -42.86 17.72 28.82
N TYR A 5 -42.52 17.69 30.12
CA TYR A 5 -41.13 17.47 30.57
C TYR A 5 -40.66 16.04 30.30
N ILE A 6 -41.55 15.06 30.53
CA ILE A 6 -41.29 13.64 30.21
C ILE A 6 -41.09 13.49 28.70
N LEU A 7 -41.95 14.08 27.87
CA LEU A 7 -41.84 14.03 26.42
C LEU A 7 -40.52 14.62 25.92
N ILE A 8 -40.14 15.79 26.43
CA ILE A 8 -38.86 16.43 26.08
C ILE A 8 -37.67 15.57 26.50
N SER A 9 -37.70 14.99 27.71
CA SER A 9 -36.63 14.14 28.22
C SER A 9 -36.44 12.86 27.39
N VAL A 10 -37.54 12.24 26.96
CA VAL A 10 -37.52 11.08 26.06
C VAL A 10 -36.96 11.46 24.69
N LEU A 11 -37.33 12.63 24.15
CA LEU A 11 -36.80 13.12 22.88
C LEU A 11 -35.28 13.31 22.95
N PHE A 12 -34.77 13.96 24.01
CA PHE A 12 -33.34 14.12 24.22
C PHE A 12 -32.61 12.78 24.39
N PHE A 13 -33.22 11.81 25.09
CA PHE A 13 -32.66 10.48 25.23
C PHE A 13 -32.56 9.74 23.88
N ILE A 14 -33.60 9.81 23.04
CA ILE A 14 -33.59 9.21 21.70
C ILE A 14 -32.52 9.87 20.82
N PHE A 15 -32.40 11.20 20.85
CA PHE A 15 -31.39 11.92 20.07
C PHE A 15 -29.96 11.62 20.52
N THR A 16 -29.71 11.57 21.83
CA THR A 16 -28.38 11.24 22.38
C THR A 16 -28.01 9.79 22.08
N LEU A 17 -28.95 8.85 22.25
CA LEU A 17 -28.73 7.44 21.94
C LEU A 17 -28.52 7.21 20.45
N SER A 18 -29.28 7.87 19.58
CA SER A 18 -29.14 7.77 18.12
C SER A 18 -27.80 8.34 17.64
N ASN A 19 -27.34 9.46 18.20
CA ASN A 19 -26.02 10.03 17.89
C ASN A 19 -24.88 9.12 18.37
N TYR A 20 -24.98 8.63 19.62
CA TYR A 20 -24.00 7.69 20.16
C TYR A 20 -23.92 6.42 19.31
N LEU A 21 -25.07 5.82 18.99
CA LEU A 21 -25.12 4.65 18.12
C LEU A 21 -24.63 4.96 16.72
N THR A 22 -24.94 6.10 16.10
CA THR A 22 -24.43 6.42 14.75
C THR A 22 -22.91 6.56 14.71
N VAL A 23 -22.30 7.11 15.77
CA VAL A 23 -20.85 7.22 15.92
C VAL A 23 -20.20 5.85 16.16
N HIS A 24 -20.89 4.94 16.86
CA HIS A 24 -20.36 3.63 17.26
C HIS A 24 -20.86 2.43 16.44
N CYS A 25 -21.83 2.61 15.52
CA CYS A 25 -22.43 1.58 14.65
C CYS A 25 -21.70 1.46 13.31
N GLN A 26 -20.56 2.15 13.16
CA GLN A 26 -19.57 1.71 12.20
C GLN A 26 -18.98 0.41 12.77
N VAL A 27 -19.58 -0.73 12.39
CA VAL A 27 -18.93 -2.05 12.37
C VAL A 27 -17.49 -1.80 11.95
N GLU A 28 -16.55 -1.94 12.88
CA GLU A 28 -15.25 -1.24 12.93
C GLU A 28 -14.86 -0.61 11.60
N PRO A 29 -14.95 0.73 11.46
CA PRO A 29 -14.64 1.34 10.19
C PRO A 29 -13.20 0.97 9.86
N LYS A 30 -13.01 0.16 8.82
CA LYS A 30 -11.66 -0.21 8.38
C LYS A 30 -10.83 1.07 8.30
N GLU A 31 -9.68 1.06 8.94
CA GLU A 31 -8.74 2.17 8.88
C GLU A 31 -8.37 2.42 7.41
N THR A 32 -7.92 3.63 7.10
CA THR A 32 -7.65 4.02 5.71
C THR A 32 -6.68 3.07 5.01
N LEU A 33 -5.66 2.58 5.70
CA LEU A 33 -4.71 1.59 5.15
C LEU A 33 -5.37 0.23 4.96
N ALA A 34 -6.15 -0.25 5.93
CA ALA A 34 -6.92 -1.49 5.78
C ALA A 34 -7.90 -1.44 4.60
N LYS A 35 -8.54 -0.28 4.35
CA LYS A 35 -9.37 -0.06 3.16
C LYS A 35 -8.56 -0.07 1.88
N LEU A 36 -7.42 0.63 1.83
CA LEU A 36 -6.56 0.72 0.66
C LEU A 36 -6.04 -0.66 0.22
N TRP A 37 -5.64 -1.46 1.20
CA TRP A 37 -5.06 -2.79 0.99
C TRP A 37 -6.08 -3.92 0.97
N ASN A 38 -7.34 -3.62 1.29
CA ASN A 38 -8.42 -4.60 1.42
C ASN A 38 -8.08 -5.74 2.41
N ILE A 39 -7.60 -5.35 3.60
CA ILE A 39 -7.24 -6.24 4.72
C ILE A 39 -8.06 -5.86 5.97
N GLU A 40 -7.95 -6.61 7.06
CA GLU A 40 -8.49 -6.24 8.36
C GLU A 40 -7.55 -5.28 9.14
N ASN A 41 -8.10 -4.56 10.12
CA ASN A 41 -7.35 -3.54 10.87
C ASN A 41 -6.18 -4.12 11.66
N ASP A 42 -6.35 -5.31 12.22
CA ASP A 42 -5.35 -6.03 12.99
C ASP A 42 -4.19 -6.56 12.12
N GLU A 43 -4.38 -6.66 10.81
CA GLU A 43 -3.35 -7.07 9.85
C GLU A 43 -2.42 -5.90 9.44
N ILE A 44 -2.82 -4.64 9.68
CA ILE A 44 -2.05 -3.45 9.27
C ILE A 44 -0.59 -3.49 9.73
N PRO A 45 -0.26 -3.80 11.01
CA PRO A 45 1.13 -3.82 11.47
C PRO A 45 2.00 -4.83 10.70
N GLN A 46 1.43 -5.97 10.29
CA GLN A 46 2.15 -6.98 9.50
C GLN A 46 2.50 -6.43 8.12
N TYR A 47 1.54 -5.83 7.40
CA TYR A 47 1.77 -5.30 6.07
C TYR A 47 2.68 -4.07 6.06
N LEU A 48 2.64 -3.24 7.10
CA LEU A 48 3.62 -2.16 7.28
C LEU A 48 5.04 -2.69 7.50
N SER A 49 5.20 -3.79 8.25
CA SER A 49 6.51 -4.43 8.42
C SER A 49 7.02 -4.99 7.09
N ILE A 50 6.14 -5.56 6.26
CA ILE A 50 6.48 -6.03 4.91
C ILE A 50 6.91 -4.85 4.04
N GLU A 51 6.11 -3.79 3.96
CA GLU A 51 6.40 -2.60 3.16
C GLU A 51 7.73 -1.95 3.57
N LYS A 52 8.04 -1.90 4.86
CA LYS A 52 9.33 -1.40 5.37
C LYS A 52 10.51 -2.22 4.85
N ASN A 53 10.39 -3.55 4.88
CA ASN A 53 11.44 -4.45 4.36
C ASN A 53 11.60 -4.31 2.84
N LEU A 54 10.49 -4.24 2.10
CA LEU A 54 10.50 -4.02 0.65
C LEU A 54 11.08 -2.66 0.30
N SER A 55 10.80 -1.62 1.07
CA SER A 55 11.34 -0.27 0.87
C SER A 55 12.86 -0.24 1.03
N MET A 56 13.39 -0.99 2.00
CA MET A 56 14.84 -1.12 2.16
C MET A 56 15.48 -1.84 0.96
N ALA A 57 14.88 -2.95 0.51
CA ALA A 57 15.35 -3.68 -0.66
C ALA A 57 15.23 -2.85 -1.95
N ASP A 58 14.15 -2.09 -2.14
CA ASP A 58 13.96 -1.17 -3.27
C ASP A 58 14.98 -0.04 -3.25
N GLY A 59 15.35 0.47 -2.07
CA GLY A 59 16.41 1.46 -1.91
C GLY A 59 17.78 0.96 -2.36
N ILE A 60 18.07 -0.33 -2.17
CA ILE A 60 19.30 -0.98 -2.68
C ILE A 60 19.19 -1.27 -4.18
N LEU A 61 18.01 -1.66 -4.66
CA LEU A 61 17.76 -2.01 -6.05
C LEU A 61 17.85 -0.79 -6.98
N LYS A 62 17.23 0.33 -6.60
CA LYS A 62 17.08 1.52 -7.45
C LYS A 62 18.38 2.02 -8.09
N PRO A 63 19.50 2.19 -7.34
CA PRO A 63 20.77 2.60 -7.93
C PRO A 63 21.35 1.62 -8.96
N LEU A 64 20.89 0.37 -8.97
CA LEU A 64 21.36 -0.67 -9.89
C LEU A 64 20.60 -0.65 -11.22
N LEU A 65 19.48 0.09 -11.31
CA LEU A 65 18.64 0.16 -12.49
C LEU A 65 19.00 1.37 -13.36
N ASP A 66 19.29 1.14 -14.63
CA ASP A 66 19.52 2.20 -15.60
C ASP A 66 18.22 2.71 -16.26
N ASP A 67 18.21 3.97 -16.66
CA ASP A 67 17.03 4.63 -17.21
C ASP A 67 16.65 4.19 -18.64
N ASP A 68 17.54 3.46 -19.34
CA ASP A 68 17.33 3.02 -20.72
C ASP A 68 16.66 1.64 -20.80
N ASN A 69 16.99 0.73 -19.88
CA ASN A 69 16.50 -0.65 -19.87
C ASN A 69 15.35 -0.88 -18.87
N PHE A 70 15.13 0.05 -17.94
CA PHE A 70 14.10 -0.06 -16.91
C PHE A 70 13.12 1.12 -16.95
N GLY A 71 11.88 0.86 -16.56
CA GLY A 71 10.77 1.81 -16.51
C GLY A 71 10.30 2.09 -15.08
N GLY A 72 11.21 2.06 -14.12
CA GLY A 72 10.93 2.24 -12.70
C GLY A 72 10.49 0.99 -11.95
N THR A 73 10.30 1.17 -10.64
CA THR A 73 9.87 0.13 -9.70
C THR A 73 8.64 0.56 -8.91
N TYR A 74 7.89 -0.41 -8.40
CA TYR A 74 6.89 -0.17 -7.37
C TYR A 74 6.84 -1.32 -6.37
N ILE A 75 6.39 -1.01 -5.16
CA ILE A 75 6.25 -1.97 -4.07
C ILE A 75 4.79 -2.40 -3.99
N ASP A 76 4.57 -3.70 -3.86
CA ASP A 76 3.29 -4.30 -3.51
C ASP A 76 3.45 -5.04 -2.18
N ALA A 77 3.01 -4.38 -1.10
CA ALA A 77 3.06 -4.95 0.24
C ALA A 77 2.15 -6.18 0.38
N ILE A 78 1.05 -6.25 -0.37
CA ILE A 78 0.08 -7.35 -0.30
C ILE A 78 0.67 -8.61 -0.93
N GLN A 79 1.35 -8.46 -2.06
CA GLN A 79 2.03 -9.57 -2.71
C GLN A 79 3.41 -9.87 -2.10
N ASN A 80 3.90 -9.02 -1.20
CA ASN A 80 5.26 -9.06 -0.66
C ASN A 80 6.31 -9.06 -1.80
N LYS A 81 6.15 -8.14 -2.77
CA LYS A 81 7.00 -8.05 -3.96
C LYS A 81 7.38 -6.62 -4.31
N ILE A 82 8.54 -6.48 -4.91
CA ILE A 82 8.98 -5.30 -5.67
C ILE A 82 8.84 -5.66 -7.15
N PHE A 83 8.01 -4.91 -7.85
CA PHE A 83 7.85 -5.04 -9.28
C PHE A 83 8.82 -4.12 -10.00
N VAL A 84 9.56 -4.69 -10.94
CA VAL A 84 10.58 -4.00 -11.72
C VAL A 84 10.16 -4.03 -13.18
N ASN A 85 9.81 -2.86 -13.71
CA ASN A 85 9.43 -2.74 -15.10
C ASN A 85 10.70 -2.75 -15.97
N THR A 86 10.83 -3.74 -16.84
CA THR A 86 12.00 -3.93 -17.69
C THR A 86 11.64 -4.05 -19.16
N LEU A 87 12.46 -3.47 -20.02
CA LEU A 87 12.42 -3.66 -21.47
C LEU A 87 13.33 -4.82 -21.89
N ASN A 88 14.30 -5.18 -21.04
CA ASN A 88 15.39 -6.07 -21.36
C ASN A 88 15.61 -7.11 -20.25
N PHE A 89 15.06 -8.31 -20.45
CA PHE A 89 15.22 -9.40 -19.48
C PHE A 89 16.67 -9.87 -19.33
N THR A 90 17.53 -9.69 -20.33
CA THR A 90 18.96 -9.97 -20.17
C THR A 90 19.59 -9.08 -19.10
N LYS A 91 19.20 -7.79 -19.06
CA LYS A 91 19.61 -6.86 -18.00
C LYS A 91 19.02 -7.25 -16.64
N ALA A 92 17.75 -7.66 -16.60
CA ALA A 92 17.12 -8.16 -15.38
C ALA A 92 17.89 -9.35 -14.77
N GLU A 93 18.33 -10.31 -15.60
CA GLU A 93 19.15 -11.43 -15.12
C GLU A 93 20.53 -10.98 -14.64
N GLN A 94 21.13 -9.96 -15.25
CA GLN A 94 22.37 -9.36 -14.74
C GLN A 94 22.18 -8.77 -13.34
N ILE A 95 21.08 -8.04 -13.10
CA ILE A 95 20.74 -7.49 -11.78
C ILE A 95 20.59 -8.59 -10.73
N LYS A 96 19.90 -9.70 -11.06
CA LYS A 96 19.73 -10.82 -10.13
C LYS A 96 21.06 -11.46 -9.70
N ASN A 97 22.11 -11.35 -10.50
CA ASN A 97 23.42 -11.91 -10.19
C ASN A 97 24.29 -10.98 -9.33
N LEU A 98 23.84 -9.75 -9.05
CA LEU A 98 24.56 -8.80 -8.19
C LEU A 98 24.51 -9.24 -6.73
N THR A 99 25.63 -9.07 -6.02
CA THR A 99 25.77 -9.55 -4.64
C THR A 99 24.91 -8.74 -3.68
N GLU A 100 24.77 -7.44 -3.96
CA GLU A 100 24.04 -6.43 -3.21
C GLU A 100 22.55 -6.77 -3.07
N ILE A 101 21.95 -7.34 -4.12
CA ILE A 101 20.53 -7.65 -4.16
C ILE A 101 20.23 -9.15 -4.00
N ARG A 102 21.27 -10.00 -3.94
CA ARG A 102 21.14 -11.46 -3.96
C ARG A 102 20.20 -12.00 -2.88
N GLN A 103 20.26 -11.44 -1.68
CA GLN A 103 19.40 -11.84 -0.55
C GLN A 103 17.92 -11.46 -0.74
N TYR A 104 17.63 -10.52 -1.64
CA TYR A 104 16.29 -10.01 -1.91
C TYR A 104 15.69 -10.50 -3.22
N ILE A 105 16.35 -11.40 -3.98
CA ILE A 105 15.88 -11.90 -5.29
C ILE A 105 14.45 -12.43 -5.21
N ASN A 106 14.10 -13.14 -4.13
CA ASN A 106 12.77 -13.71 -3.95
C ASN A 106 11.68 -12.65 -3.75
N LEU A 107 12.05 -11.40 -3.46
CA LEU A 107 11.13 -10.27 -3.36
C LEU A 107 10.95 -9.58 -4.72
N LEU A 108 11.82 -9.83 -5.70
CA LEU A 108 11.77 -9.15 -7.00
C LEU A 108 10.86 -9.89 -7.98
N ASN A 109 10.09 -9.11 -8.75
CA ASN A 109 9.34 -9.60 -9.89
C ASN A 109 9.57 -8.68 -11.09
N PHE A 110 10.13 -9.23 -12.18
CA PHE A 110 10.44 -8.45 -13.38
C PHE A 110 9.30 -8.55 -14.39
N THR A 111 8.71 -7.41 -14.74
CA THR A 111 7.57 -7.29 -15.65
C THR A 111 7.98 -6.58 -16.93
N ARG A 112 7.50 -7.08 -18.08
CA ARG A 112 7.77 -6.44 -19.36
C ARG A 112 7.06 -5.09 -19.44
N THR A 113 7.77 -4.04 -19.85
CA THR A 113 7.21 -2.73 -20.18
C THR A 113 7.61 -2.29 -21.60
N SER A 114 6.88 -1.32 -22.16
CA SER A 114 7.14 -0.72 -23.47
C SER A 114 7.87 0.63 -23.40
N ASN A 115 8.02 1.20 -22.20
CA ASN A 115 8.65 2.49 -21.99
C ASN A 115 9.68 2.41 -20.86
N SER A 116 10.87 2.93 -21.13
CA SER A 116 11.92 3.14 -20.15
C SER A 116 11.73 4.47 -19.42
N THR A 117 12.43 4.66 -18.30
CA THR A 117 12.42 5.93 -17.56
C THR A 117 12.88 7.08 -18.45
N ALA A 118 13.95 6.89 -19.24
CA ALA A 118 14.45 7.89 -20.19
C ALA A 118 13.37 8.30 -21.21
N LYS A 119 12.61 7.32 -21.75
CA LYS A 119 11.53 7.58 -22.71
C LYS A 119 10.31 8.24 -22.08
N LEU A 120 10.02 7.95 -20.81
CA LEU A 120 8.96 8.63 -20.07
C LEU A 120 9.36 10.08 -19.81
N ASN A 121 10.59 10.31 -19.33
CA ASN A 121 11.13 11.64 -19.05
C ASN A 121 11.19 12.53 -20.30
N SER A 122 11.46 11.97 -21.48
CA SER A 122 11.49 12.76 -22.72
C SER A 122 10.13 13.26 -23.20
N ARG A 123 9.03 12.87 -22.54
CA ARG A 123 7.64 13.24 -22.89
C ARG A 123 7.04 14.27 -21.93
N PHE A 124 7.76 14.62 -20.87
CA PHE A 124 7.42 15.69 -19.93
C PHE A 124 8.21 16.95 -20.29
#